data_AF-A0A7X9JYI0-F1
#
_entry.id   AF-A0A7X9JYI0-F1
#
_cell.length_a   1.000
_cell.length_b   1.000
_cell.length_c   1.000
_cell.angle_alpha   90.00
_cell.angle_beta   90.00
_cell.angle_gamma   90.00
#
_symmetry.space_group_name_H-M   'P 1'
#
loop_
_entity.id
_entity.type
_entity.pdbx_description
1 polymer ?
#
loop_
_entity_poly.entity_id
_entity_poly.type
_entity_poly.pdbx_seq_one_letter_code
_entity_poly.pdbx_strand_id
1 'polypeptide(L)'
;DKPNWTPRISGLLDMKTGAYKISIIKNCGGKEKSAQRFIFDYSEPLAGEGHFISTYKCNGNPIPSFEGEPLRVAIDEDDPNEFAGKLWEALNEDNKVSLFVRVINLKTQEYEDVIINKYKAVEV
;
A
#
# COMPACT_ATOMS: atom_id res chain seq x y z
N ASP A 1 18.15 1.95 -10.44
CA ASP A 1 17.51 2.45 -9.22
C ASP A 1 18.23 3.63 -8.57
N LYS A 2 19.58 3.72 -8.66
CA LYS A 2 20.26 5.01 -8.47
C LYS A 2 19.61 6.08 -9.38
N PRO A 3 19.42 7.33 -8.91
CA PRO A 3 19.78 7.87 -7.60
C PRO A 3 18.69 7.71 -6.50
N ASN A 4 17.52 7.16 -6.82
CA ASN A 4 16.35 7.17 -5.92
C ASN A 4 16.45 6.14 -4.80
N TRP A 5 17.03 4.96 -5.07
CA TRP A 5 17.09 3.86 -4.10
C TRP A 5 15.71 3.54 -3.51
N THR A 6 14.79 3.15 -4.39
CA THR A 6 13.38 2.92 -4.11
C THR A 6 13.20 2.10 -2.83
N PRO A 7 12.52 2.64 -1.80
CA PRO A 7 12.19 1.89 -0.60
C PRO A 7 11.42 0.61 -0.92
N ARG A 8 11.61 -0.42 -0.10
CA ARG A 8 10.84 -1.66 -0.18
C ARG A 8 9.79 -1.63 0.93
N ILE A 9 8.52 -1.70 0.54
CA ILE A 9 7.40 -1.80 1.46
C ILE A 9 6.84 -3.22 1.46
N SER A 10 6.26 -3.64 2.58
CA SER A 10 5.55 -4.92 2.70
C SER A 10 4.39 -4.79 3.68
N GLY A 11 3.39 -5.64 3.53
CA GLY A 11 2.28 -5.79 4.46
C GLY A 11 2.08 -7.26 4.85
N LEU A 12 1.60 -7.48 6.06
CA LEU A 12 1.12 -8.77 6.56
C LEU A 12 -0.22 -8.53 7.24
N LEU A 13 -1.22 -9.34 6.91
CA LEU A 13 -2.54 -9.34 7.55
C LEU A 13 -2.79 -10.71 8.15
N ASP A 14 -3.19 -10.75 9.41
CA ASP A 14 -3.76 -11.94 10.04
C ASP A 14 -5.25 -12.03 9.68
N MET A 15 -5.57 -12.99 8.81
CA MET A 15 -6.93 -13.19 8.31
C MET A 15 -7.94 -13.57 9.40
N LYS A 16 -7.49 -14.04 10.58
CA LYS A 16 -8.39 -14.43 11.67
C LYS A 16 -8.78 -13.26 12.56
N THR A 17 -7.81 -12.40 12.85
CA THR A 17 -7.98 -11.30 13.84
C THR A 17 -8.18 -9.95 13.18
N GLY A 18 -7.80 -9.80 11.91
CA GLY A 18 -7.72 -8.51 11.23
C GLY A 18 -6.49 -7.69 11.63
N ALA A 19 -5.66 -8.17 12.56
CA ALA A 19 -4.41 -7.53 12.92
C ALA A 19 -3.46 -7.47 11.72
N TYR A 20 -2.72 -6.38 11.55
CA TYR A 20 -1.78 -6.24 10.45
C TYR A 20 -0.51 -5.51 10.83
N LYS A 21 0.52 -5.77 10.03
CA LYS A 21 1.81 -5.07 10.09
C LYS A 21 2.14 -4.54 8.73
N ILE A 22 2.65 -3.32 8.69
CA ILE A 22 3.26 -2.76 7.47
C ILE A 22 4.69 -2.36 7.77
N SER A 23 5.57 -2.55 6.80
CA SER A 23 6.99 -2.26 6.97
C SER A 23 7.54 -1.49 5.79
N ILE A 24 8.59 -0.72 6.07
CA ILE A 24 9.39 -0.04 5.05
C ILE A 24 10.87 -0.22 5.35
N ILE A 25 11.63 -0.55 4.31
CA ILE A 25 13.09 -0.59 4.33
C ILE A 25 13.59 0.46 3.34
N LYS A 26 14.39 1.41 3.84
CA LYS A 26 14.93 2.52 3.04
C LYS A 26 16.36 2.86 3.45
N ASN A 27 17.07 3.60 2.61
CA ASN A 27 18.38 4.13 2.99
C ASN A 27 18.23 5.39 3.87
N CYS A 28 19.26 5.70 4.64
CA CYS A 28 19.36 6.92 5.40
C CYS A 28 19.90 8.04 4.50
N GLY A 29 19.00 8.88 3.99
CA GLY A 29 19.37 10.09 3.23
C GLY A 29 20.16 9.80 1.95
N GLY A 30 19.74 8.80 1.16
CA GLY A 30 20.35 8.52 -0.15
C GLY A 30 21.67 7.72 -0.10
N LYS A 31 22.13 7.32 1.10
CA LYS A 31 23.41 6.62 1.27
C LYS A 31 23.26 5.11 1.07
N GLU A 32 23.76 4.61 -0.06
CA GLU A 32 23.69 3.21 -0.54
C GLU A 32 23.96 2.13 0.53
N LYS A 33 24.92 2.37 1.44
CA LYS A 33 25.33 1.37 2.46
C LYS A 33 24.46 1.37 3.72
N SER A 34 23.53 2.30 3.85
CA SER A 34 22.67 2.40 5.03
C SER A 34 21.32 1.74 4.77
N ALA A 35 20.83 0.99 5.76
CA ALA A 35 19.50 0.39 5.74
C ALA A 35 18.79 0.72 7.05
N GLN A 36 17.65 1.39 6.95
CA GLN A 36 16.74 1.63 8.06
C GLN A 36 15.49 0.78 7.85
N ARG A 37 15.05 0.12 8.91
CA ARG A 37 13.88 -0.75 8.92
C ARG A 37 12.88 -0.21 9.92
N PHE A 38 11.67 0.03 9.45
CA PHE A 38 10.56 0.48 10.29
C PHE A 38 9.41 -0.51 10.12
N ILE A 39 8.85 -0.93 11.25
CA ILE A 39 7.71 -1.84 11.31
C ILE A 39 6.65 -1.15 12.14
N PHE A 40 5.45 -1.06 11.61
CA PHE A 40 4.27 -0.54 12.29
C PHE A 40 3.32 -1.69 12.52
N ASP A 41 2.89 -1.85 13.76
CA ASP A 41 2.16 -3.01 14.26
C ASP A 41 0.79 -2.59 14.77
N TYR A 42 -0.26 -3.13 14.17
CA TYR A 42 -1.65 -2.84 14.48
C TYR A 42 -2.32 -4.13 14.92
N SER A 43 -2.15 -4.48 16.20
CA SER A 43 -2.70 -5.71 16.78
C SER A 43 -4.22 -5.67 16.97
N GLU A 44 -4.77 -4.47 17.16
CA GLU A 44 -6.20 -4.22 17.37
C GLU A 44 -6.63 -3.00 16.54
N PRO A 45 -6.75 -3.13 15.21
CA PRO A 45 -7.13 -2.00 14.38
C PRO A 45 -8.57 -1.57 14.67
N LEU A 46 -8.81 -0.26 14.63
CA LEU A 46 -10.14 0.30 14.81
C LEU A 46 -10.97 0.06 13.55
N ALA A 47 -12.21 -0.39 13.72
CA ALA A 47 -13.15 -0.52 12.62
C ALA A 47 -13.34 0.84 11.94
N GLY A 48 -13.28 0.86 10.61
CA GLY A 48 -13.35 2.09 9.83
C GLY A 48 -12.02 2.81 9.61
N GLU A 49 -10.90 2.33 10.19
CA GLU A 49 -9.57 2.92 10.02
C GLU A 49 -8.58 1.96 9.36
N GLY A 50 -7.75 2.51 8.48
CA GLY A 50 -6.64 1.83 7.83
C GLY A 50 -5.38 2.67 7.86
N HIS A 51 -4.26 2.07 7.43
CA HIS A 51 -2.99 2.76 7.32
C HIS A 51 -2.37 2.57 5.93
N PHE A 52 -1.86 3.66 5.39
CA PHE A 52 -1.24 3.74 4.08
C PHE A 52 0.25 4.09 4.20
N ILE A 53 1.06 3.39 3.42
CA ILE A 53 2.44 3.75 3.14
C ILE A 53 2.70 3.66 1.64
N SER A 54 3.61 4.49 1.16
CA SER A 54 4.12 4.46 -0.21
C SER A 54 5.64 4.30 -0.18
N THR A 55 6.24 4.05 -1.34
CA THR A 55 7.70 4.11 -1.48
C THR A 55 8.21 5.54 -1.38
N TYR A 56 7.48 6.49 -1.97
CA TYR A 56 7.87 7.89 -2.08
C TYR A 56 6.90 8.82 -1.37
N LYS A 57 7.43 9.85 -0.70
CA LYS A 57 6.64 10.85 0.01
C LYS A 57 5.89 11.78 -0.94
N CYS A 58 6.56 12.23 -1.99
CA CYS A 58 6.05 13.15 -2.99
C CYS A 58 7.00 13.15 -4.21
N ASN A 59 6.66 13.93 -5.24
CA ASN A 59 7.54 14.14 -6.40
C ASN A 59 8.86 14.82 -5.97
N GLY A 60 9.96 14.52 -6.66
CA GLY A 60 11.27 15.13 -6.40
C GLY A 60 12.38 14.59 -7.31
N ASN A 61 13.59 15.14 -7.19
CA ASN A 61 14.77 14.68 -7.95
C ASN A 61 16.06 14.81 -7.10
N PRO A 62 16.60 13.72 -6.53
CA PRO A 62 16.01 12.38 -6.47
C PRO A 62 14.69 12.36 -5.68
N ILE A 63 13.85 11.36 -5.94
CA ILE A 63 12.51 11.27 -5.32
C ILE A 63 12.66 10.98 -3.82
N PRO A 64 12.07 11.78 -2.93
CA PRO A 64 12.17 11.56 -1.49
C PRO A 64 11.44 10.28 -1.07
N SER A 65 12.12 9.43 -0.30
CA SER A 65 11.52 8.26 0.34
C SER A 65 10.38 8.65 1.28
N PHE A 66 9.40 7.77 1.46
CA PHE A 66 8.36 7.95 2.49
C PHE A 66 8.97 8.06 3.89
N GLU A 67 8.45 8.96 4.73
CA GLU A 67 8.97 9.30 6.05
C GLU A 67 7.84 9.58 7.04
N GLY A 68 8.10 9.30 8.33
CA GLY A 68 7.13 9.49 9.40
C GLY A 68 6.30 8.23 9.68
N GLU A 69 5.21 8.44 10.43
CA GLU A 69 4.20 7.42 10.69
C GLU A 69 3.34 7.16 9.44
N PRO A 70 2.76 5.96 9.27
CA PRO A 70 1.81 5.67 8.21
C PRO A 70 0.63 6.63 8.22
N LEU A 71 0.15 6.99 7.02
CA LEU A 71 -1.00 7.87 6.89
C LEU A 71 -2.27 7.10 7.27
N ARG A 72 -3.09 7.66 8.14
CA ARG A 72 -4.41 7.11 8.44
C ARG A 72 -5.35 7.35 7.26
N VAL A 73 -6.13 6.32 6.94
CA VAL A 73 -7.17 6.38 5.91
C VAL A 73 -8.48 5.87 6.48
N ALA A 74 -9.60 6.43 6.02
CA ALA A 74 -10.91 5.87 6.32
C ALA A 74 -11.14 4.62 5.45
N ILE A 75 -11.72 3.59 6.07
CA ILE A 75 -12.19 2.38 5.40
C ILE A 75 -13.71 2.33 5.60
N ASP A 76 -14.42 2.99 4.70
CA ASP A 76 -15.87 3.24 4.79
C ASP A 76 -16.67 2.53 3.68
N GLU A 77 -16.04 1.56 3.01
CA GLU A 77 -16.63 0.78 1.94
C GLU A 77 -16.38 -0.71 2.16
N ASP A 78 -17.45 -1.49 2.18
CA ASP A 78 -17.41 -2.93 2.39
C ASP A 78 -17.47 -3.69 1.05
N ASP A 79 -18.05 -3.11 -0.01
CA ASP A 79 -18.07 -3.75 -1.32
C ASP A 79 -16.67 -3.70 -1.97
N PRO A 80 -16.07 -4.86 -2.35
CA PRO A 80 -14.72 -4.90 -2.88
C PRO A 80 -14.53 -4.11 -4.18
N ASN A 81 -15.55 -4.08 -5.03
CA ASN A 81 -15.51 -3.39 -6.33
C ASN A 81 -15.64 -1.88 -6.15
N GLU A 82 -16.56 -1.44 -5.28
CA GLU A 82 -16.69 -0.02 -4.93
C GLU A 82 -15.44 0.50 -4.22
N PHE A 83 -14.87 -0.28 -3.29
CA PHE A 83 -13.63 0.09 -2.60
C PHE A 83 -12.45 0.20 -3.58
N ALA A 84 -12.29 -0.78 -4.48
CA ALA A 84 -11.26 -0.74 -5.51
C ALA A 84 -11.46 0.43 -6.48
N GLY A 85 -12.71 0.74 -6.86
CA GLY A 85 -13.05 1.90 -7.69
C GLY A 85 -12.68 3.22 -7.02
N LYS A 86 -13.06 3.42 -5.75
CA LYS A 86 -12.69 4.61 -4.95
C LYS A 86 -11.17 4.78 -4.87
N LEU A 87 -10.43 3.70 -4.59
CA LEU A 87 -8.97 3.72 -4.58
C LEU A 87 -8.38 4.07 -5.94
N TRP A 88 -8.90 3.47 -7.03
CA TRP A 88 -8.42 3.71 -8.38
C TRP A 88 -8.60 5.16 -8.84
N GLU A 89 -9.73 5.78 -8.52
CA GLU A 89 -10.01 7.19 -8.83
C GLU A 89 -9.18 8.16 -7.98
N ALA A 90 -8.78 7.77 -6.77
CA ALA A 90 -7.89 8.56 -5.94
C ALA A 90 -6.43 8.57 -6.44
N LEU A 91 -6.03 7.60 -7.28
CA LEU A 91 -4.69 7.56 -7.86
C LEU A 91 -4.54 8.62 -8.97
N ASN A 92 -3.33 9.14 -9.12
CA ASN A 92 -3.02 10.08 -10.19
C ASN A 92 -3.25 9.43 -11.59
N GLU A 93 -4.12 10.04 -12.39
CA GLU A 93 -4.59 9.51 -13.68
C GLU A 93 -3.45 9.20 -14.65
N ASP A 94 -2.42 10.05 -14.68
CA ASP A 94 -1.28 9.92 -15.59
C ASP A 94 -0.34 8.78 -15.17
N ASN A 95 -0.26 8.49 -13.87
CA ASN A 95 0.71 7.55 -13.30
C ASN A 95 0.12 6.19 -12.88
N LYS A 96 -1.20 6.04 -12.77
CA LYS A 96 -1.83 4.77 -12.38
C LYS A 96 -1.74 3.76 -13.53
N VAL A 97 -1.32 2.54 -13.21
CA VAL A 97 -1.10 1.44 -14.18
C VAL A 97 -1.97 0.24 -13.85
N SER A 98 -1.87 -0.26 -12.62
CA SER A 98 -2.68 -1.37 -12.13
C SER A 98 -2.94 -1.25 -10.62
N LEU A 99 -4.01 -1.89 -10.17
CA LEU A 99 -4.41 -1.97 -8.78
C LEU A 99 -4.89 -3.40 -8.48
N PHE A 100 -4.44 -3.94 -7.35
CA PHE A 100 -4.96 -5.17 -6.77
C PHE A 100 -5.54 -4.84 -5.40
N VAL A 101 -6.78 -5.27 -5.16
CA VAL A 101 -7.47 -5.16 -3.88
C VAL A 101 -7.95 -6.54 -3.49
N ARG A 102 -7.79 -6.88 -2.21
CA ARG A 102 -8.39 -8.05 -1.60
C ARG A 102 -9.19 -7.63 -0.38
N VAL A 103 -10.45 -8.03 -0.32
CA VAL A 103 -11.30 -7.89 0.87
C VAL A 103 -11.51 -9.27 1.46
N ILE A 104 -11.36 -9.40 2.78
CA ILE A 104 -11.47 -10.68 3.49
C ILE A 104 -12.56 -10.56 4.54
N ASN A 105 -13.53 -11.47 4.49
CA ASN A 105 -14.50 -11.63 5.56
C ASN A 105 -13.84 -12.37 6.73
N LEU A 106 -13.56 -11.68 7.83
CA LEU A 106 -12.86 -12.29 8.98
C LEU A 106 -13.65 -13.45 9.63
N LYS A 107 -14.98 -13.48 9.50
CA LYS A 107 -15.81 -14.56 10.07
C LYS A 107 -15.78 -15.81 9.21
N THR A 108 -15.95 -15.67 7.89
CA THR A 108 -16.03 -16.82 6.97
C THR A 108 -14.68 -17.22 6.38
N GLN A 109 -13.68 -16.34 6.46
CA GLN A 109 -12.36 -16.45 5.80
C GLN A 109 -12.43 -16.42 4.26
N GLU A 110 -13.61 -16.15 3.70
CA GLU A 110 -13.78 -15.92 2.27
C GLU A 110 -13.16 -14.58 1.89
N TYR A 111 -12.69 -14.49 0.64
CA TYR A 111 -12.10 -13.27 0.11
C TYR A 111 -12.57 -13.03 -1.32
N GLU A 112 -12.56 -11.76 -1.69
CA GLU A 112 -12.78 -11.31 -3.07
C GLU A 112 -11.56 -10.50 -3.53
N ASP A 113 -11.10 -10.81 -4.74
CA ASP A 113 -9.99 -10.12 -5.40
C ASP A 113 -10.52 -9.24 -6.52
N VAL A 114 -10.12 -7.97 -6.53
CA VAL A 114 -10.40 -7.03 -7.61
C VAL A 114 -9.08 -6.59 -8.23
N ILE A 115 -8.97 -6.77 -9.55
CA ILE A 115 -7.80 -6.37 -10.33
C ILE A 115 -8.24 -5.36 -11.38
N ILE A 116 -7.68 -4.16 -11.31
CA ILE A 116 -7.88 -3.10 -12.31
C ILE A 116 -6.55 -2.92 -13.04
N ASN A 117 -6.59 -2.89 -14.37
CA ASN A 117 -5.42 -2.60 -15.21
C ASN A 117 -5.81 -1.58 -16.28
N LYS A 118 -5.02 -0.51 -16.37
CA LYS A 118 -5.20 0.54 -17.38
C LYS A 118 -4.92 0.01 -18.80
N TYR A 119 -4.04 -0.98 -18.92
CA TYR A 119 -3.62 -1.53 -20.20
C TYR A 119 -4.13 -2.95 -20.38
N LYS A 120 -4.50 -3.28 -21.63
CA LYS A 120 -4.90 -4.64 -22.02
C LYS A 120 -3.66 -5.48 -22.32
N ALA A 121 -3.78 -6.80 -22.16
CA ALA A 121 -2.77 -7.72 -22.64
C ALA A 121 -2.59 -7.53 -24.15
N VAL A 122 -1.34 -7.49 -24.60
CA VAL A 122 -1.03 -7.54 -26.03
C VAL A 122 -1.18 -8.99 -26.46
N GLU A 123 -2.12 -9.26 -27.36
CA GLU A 123 -2.20 -10.58 -28.01
C GLU A 123 -0.94 -10.77 -28.85
N VAL A 124 -0.24 -11.90 -28.64
CA VAL A 124 1.01 -12.28 -29.31
C VAL A 124 0.71 -13.09 -30.55
#